data_AF-D5UU16-F1
#
_entry.id   AF-D5UU16-F1
#
_cell.length_a   1.000
_cell.length_b   1.000
_cell.length_c   1.000
_cell.angle_alpha   90.00
_cell.angle_beta   90.00
_cell.angle_gamma   90.00
#
_symmetry.space_group_name_H-M   'P 1'
#
loop_
_entity.id
_entity.type
_entity.pdbx_description
1 polymer ?
#
loop_
_entity_poly.entity_id
_entity_poly.type
_entity_poly.pdbx_seq_one_letter_code
_entity_poly.pdbx_strand_id
1 'polypeptide(L)'
;MSDGTLGQIMDEAQAAIADRPNMVMDGNPHEELARALERHAERITEAAKGLREVGRINYLGPTVEGEAATYNIRLGAVEHEQSLRSTYLAQATEARALAESIRATGRRILRTEGVSADEIDRLIRQ
;
A
#
# COMPACT_ATOMS: atom_id res chain seq x y z
N MET A 1 28.90 -22.62 -27.59
CA MET A 1 27.72 -21.78 -27.94
C MET A 1 26.67 -21.83 -26.81
N SER A 2 27.06 -21.73 -25.53
CA SER A 2 26.14 -21.87 -24.37
C SER A 2 26.21 -20.71 -23.36
N ASP A 3 27.22 -19.83 -23.48
CA ASP A 3 27.44 -18.76 -22.49
C ASP A 3 26.67 -17.47 -22.85
N GLY A 4 26.31 -17.28 -24.12
CA GLY A 4 25.55 -16.11 -24.59
C GLY A 4 24.08 -16.11 -24.17
N THR A 5 23.48 -17.29 -23.95
CA THR A 5 22.07 -17.42 -23.57
C THR A 5 21.84 -17.17 -22.08
N LEU A 6 22.83 -17.49 -21.24
CA LEU A 6 22.71 -17.30 -19.79
C LEU A 6 22.86 -15.82 -19.40
N GLY A 7 23.77 -15.10 -20.05
CA GLY A 7 23.90 -13.64 -19.88
C GLY A 7 22.65 -12.88 -20.32
N GLN A 8 22.06 -13.25 -21.46
CA GLN A 8 20.80 -12.64 -21.93
C GLN A 8 19.64 -12.88 -20.98
N ILE A 9 19.51 -14.10 -20.43
CA ILE A 9 18.47 -14.40 -19.43
C ILE A 9 18.68 -13.59 -18.15
N MET A 10 19.93 -13.40 -17.71
CA MET A 10 20.22 -12.59 -16.53
C MET A 10 19.92 -11.10 -16.76
N ASP A 11 20.29 -10.55 -17.91
CA ASP A 11 20.02 -9.15 -18.26
C ASP A 11 18.52 -8.88 -18.40
N GLU A 12 17.77 -9.81 -18.98
CA GLU A 12 16.32 -9.71 -19.15
C GLU A 12 15.59 -9.86 -17.81
N ALA A 13 16.08 -10.74 -16.93
CA ALA A 13 15.61 -10.84 -15.54
C ALA A 13 15.93 -9.57 -14.74
N GLN A 14 17.11 -8.98 -14.92
CA GLN A 14 17.52 -7.74 -14.27
C GLN A 14 16.66 -6.55 -14.72
N ALA A 15 16.38 -6.44 -16.03
CA ALA A 15 15.49 -5.43 -16.59
C ALA A 15 14.04 -5.60 -16.08
N ALA A 16 13.55 -6.83 -15.97
CA ALA A 16 12.23 -7.13 -15.41
C ALA A 16 12.12 -6.86 -13.90
N ILE A 17 13.24 -6.95 -13.16
CA ILE A 17 13.30 -6.62 -11.73
C ILE A 17 13.45 -5.11 -11.51
N ALA A 18 14.14 -4.39 -12.39
CA ALA A 18 14.35 -2.95 -12.28
C ALA A 18 13.05 -2.14 -12.30
N ASP A 19 12.05 -2.61 -13.07
CA ASP A 19 10.73 -1.99 -13.17
C ASP A 19 9.78 -2.38 -12.02
N ARG A 20 10.16 -3.37 -11.21
CA ARG A 20 9.44 -3.66 -9.96
C ARG A 20 9.92 -2.67 -8.90
N PRO A 21 9.02 -2.13 -8.05
CA PRO A 21 9.45 -1.29 -6.94
C PRO A 21 10.36 -2.10 -6.02
N ASN A 22 11.67 -1.95 -6.21
CA ASN A 22 12.67 -2.64 -5.42
C ASN A 22 12.61 -2.04 -4.00
N MET A 23 12.14 -2.83 -3.04
CA MET A 23 12.00 -2.41 -1.64
C MET A 23 13.35 -2.20 -0.93
N VAL A 24 14.46 -2.52 -1.59
CA VAL A 24 15.80 -2.49 -0.99
C VAL A 24 16.76 -1.81 -1.98
N MET A 25 16.81 -0.48 -1.94
CA MET A 25 17.89 0.31 -2.50
C MET A 25 18.25 1.34 -1.42
N ASP A 26 19.30 1.07 -0.65
CA ASP A 26 20.04 1.99 0.23
C ASP A 26 19.37 2.61 1.49
N GLY A 27 18.11 2.27 1.80
CA GLY A 27 17.38 2.80 2.97
C GLY A 27 17.17 1.81 4.13
N ASN A 28 16.87 2.31 5.33
CA ASN A 28 16.39 1.49 6.45
C ASN A 28 15.16 0.68 5.99
N PRO A 29 15.20 -0.67 6.00
CA PRO A 29 14.13 -1.50 5.43
C PRO A 29 12.77 -1.28 6.11
N HIS A 30 12.77 -0.90 7.39
CA HIS A 30 11.55 -0.53 8.11
C HIS A 30 10.96 0.78 7.57
N GLU A 31 11.79 1.76 7.21
CA GLU A 31 11.31 3.03 6.66
C GLU A 31 10.73 2.82 5.25
N GLU A 32 11.36 2.02 4.42
CA GLU A 32 10.85 1.75 3.07
C GLU A 32 9.55 0.92 3.08
N LEU A 33 9.44 -0.06 3.99
CA LEU A 33 8.19 -0.77 4.21
C LEU A 33 7.08 0.16 4.72
N ALA A 34 7.38 1.05 5.66
CA ALA A 34 6.43 2.04 6.16
C ALA A 34 5.95 2.98 5.03
N ARG A 35 6.86 3.46 4.19
CA ARG A 35 6.54 4.28 3.01
C ARG A 35 5.70 3.52 1.99
N ALA A 36 5.95 2.23 1.79
CA ALA A 36 5.14 1.42 0.88
C ALA A 36 3.67 1.32 1.36
N LEU A 37 3.46 1.17 2.68
CA LEU A 37 2.14 1.19 3.29
C LEU A 37 1.46 2.57 3.19
N GLU A 38 2.21 3.66 3.33
CA GLU A 38 1.70 5.01 3.13
C GLU A 38 1.25 5.24 1.68
N ARG A 39 2.08 4.87 0.70
CA ARG A 39 1.72 4.91 -0.73
C ARG A 39 0.48 4.05 -1.02
N HIS A 40 0.34 2.91 -0.34
CA HIS A 40 -0.86 2.07 -0.47
C HIS A 40 -2.10 2.75 0.11
N ALA A 41 -1.98 3.35 1.30
CA ALA A 41 -3.06 4.10 1.94
C ALA A 41 -3.50 5.29 1.08
N GLU A 42 -2.57 5.99 0.44
CA GLU A 42 -2.87 7.06 -0.52
C GLU A 42 -3.65 6.53 -1.73
N ARG A 43 -3.17 5.46 -2.37
CA ARG A 43 -3.88 4.84 -3.51
C ARG A 43 -5.31 4.42 -3.14
N ILE A 44 -5.51 3.81 -1.97
CA ILE A 44 -6.85 3.42 -1.50
C ILE A 44 -7.71 4.67 -1.22
N THR A 45 -7.13 5.71 -0.63
CA THR A 45 -7.84 6.97 -0.35
C THR A 45 -8.32 7.62 -1.65
N GLU A 46 -7.51 7.62 -2.70
CA GLU A 46 -7.91 8.12 -4.03
C GLU A 46 -8.99 7.23 -4.67
N ALA A 47 -8.87 5.90 -4.58
CA ALA A 47 -9.91 4.98 -5.05
C ALA A 47 -11.26 5.23 -4.35
N ALA A 48 -11.24 5.51 -3.04
CA ALA A 48 -12.43 5.84 -2.26
C ALA A 48 -13.08 7.18 -2.70
N LYS A 49 -12.28 8.14 -3.20
CA LYS A 49 -12.82 9.38 -3.81
C LYS A 49 -13.50 9.08 -5.14
N GLY A 50 -12.90 8.23 -5.98
CA GLY A 50 -13.49 7.80 -7.25
C GLY A 50 -14.87 7.14 -7.09
N LEU A 51 -15.05 6.28 -6.08
CA LEU A 51 -16.35 5.67 -5.77
C LEU A 51 -17.45 6.70 -5.46
N ARG A 52 -17.10 7.84 -4.82
CA ARG A 52 -18.05 8.92 -4.53
C ARG A 52 -18.55 9.61 -5.80
N GLU A 53 -17.69 9.73 -6.81
CA GLU A 53 -18.04 10.39 -8.07
C GLU A 53 -18.93 9.52 -8.94
N VAL A 54 -18.62 8.22 -9.04
CA VAL A 54 -19.44 7.24 -9.77
C VAL A 54 -20.86 7.19 -9.21
N GLY A 55 -21.04 7.14 -7.90
CA GLY A 55 -22.37 7.15 -7.28
C GLY A 55 -23.20 8.42 -7.53
N ARG A 56 -22.53 9.58 -7.66
CA ARG A 56 -23.20 10.85 -8.00
C ARG A 56 -23.52 10.96 -9.49
N ILE A 57 -22.70 10.39 -10.36
CA ILE A 57 -22.86 10.44 -11.83
C ILE A 57 -23.84 9.37 -12.32
N ASN A 58 -23.80 8.16 -11.74
CA ASN A 58 -24.75 7.07 -12.01
C ASN A 58 -26.14 7.29 -11.39
N TYR A 59 -26.41 8.50 -10.86
CA TYR A 59 -27.75 9.03 -10.68
C TYR A 59 -28.40 9.27 -12.07
N LEU A 60 -28.49 8.20 -12.86
CA LEU A 60 -29.08 8.15 -14.19
C LEU A 60 -30.52 8.66 -14.12
N GLY A 61 -30.85 9.52 -15.08
CA GLY A 61 -32.14 10.23 -15.15
C GLY A 61 -33.35 9.31 -15.23
N PRO A 62 -34.57 9.88 -15.09
CA PRO A 62 -35.80 9.11 -14.96
C PRO A 62 -36.07 8.27 -16.21
N THR A 63 -35.93 6.95 -16.11
CA THR A 63 -36.50 6.00 -17.07
C THR A 63 -37.85 5.51 -16.56
N VAL A 64 -38.87 5.81 -17.34
CA VAL A 64 -40.28 5.98 -16.91
C VAL A 64 -41.03 4.67 -16.66
N GLU A 65 -40.45 3.50 -16.91
CA GLU A 65 -41.21 2.22 -16.93
C GLU A 65 -40.94 1.26 -15.76
N GLY A 66 -40.20 1.66 -14.72
CA GLY A 66 -39.85 0.77 -13.61
C GLY A 66 -39.51 1.46 -12.29
N GLU A 67 -40.23 2.53 -11.92
CA GLU A 67 -39.86 3.42 -10.79
C GLU A 67 -39.54 2.69 -9.48
N ALA A 68 -40.32 1.68 -9.08
CA ALA A 68 -40.11 0.97 -7.82
C ALA A 68 -38.89 0.02 -7.86
N ALA A 69 -38.68 -0.70 -8.96
CA ALA A 69 -37.53 -1.57 -9.14
C ALA A 69 -36.23 -0.74 -9.28
N THR A 70 -36.32 0.36 -10.01
CA THR A 70 -35.23 1.33 -10.17
C THR A 70 -34.89 1.99 -8.84
N TYR A 71 -35.89 2.31 -8.01
CA TYR A 71 -35.68 2.89 -6.67
C TYR A 71 -34.95 1.93 -5.71
N ASN A 72 -35.36 0.66 -5.63
CA ASN A 72 -34.72 -0.31 -4.74
C ASN A 72 -33.30 -0.67 -5.20
N ILE A 73 -33.09 -0.86 -6.50
CA ILE A 73 -31.75 -1.08 -7.07
C ILE A 73 -30.86 0.14 -6.84
N ARG A 74 -31.40 1.35 -6.94
CA ARG A 74 -30.69 2.62 -6.67
C ARG A 74 -30.31 2.77 -5.21
N LEU A 75 -31.23 2.49 -4.28
CA LEU A 75 -30.95 2.56 -2.84
C LEU A 75 -29.86 1.54 -2.47
N GLY A 76 -30.02 0.29 -2.92
CA GLY A 76 -29.02 -0.77 -2.70
C GLY A 76 -27.66 -0.44 -3.30
N ALA A 77 -27.60 0.14 -4.49
CA ALA A 77 -26.35 0.56 -5.12
C ALA A 77 -25.67 1.69 -4.34
N VAL A 78 -26.41 2.70 -3.90
CA VAL A 78 -25.87 3.82 -3.09
C VAL A 78 -25.38 3.34 -1.73
N GLU A 79 -26.14 2.51 -1.03
CA GLU A 79 -25.73 1.92 0.24
C GLU A 79 -24.50 1.02 0.08
N HIS A 80 -24.45 0.24 -0.99
CA HIS A 80 -23.30 -0.61 -1.31
C HIS A 80 -22.05 0.23 -1.61
N GLU A 81 -22.15 1.27 -2.43
CA GLU A 81 -21.04 2.19 -2.70
C GLU A 81 -20.56 2.91 -1.44
N GLN A 82 -21.47 3.34 -0.57
CA GLN A 82 -21.13 3.94 0.73
C GLN A 82 -20.39 2.94 1.63
N SER A 83 -20.83 1.68 1.65
CA SER A 83 -20.19 0.59 2.38
C SER A 83 -18.79 0.27 1.83
N LEU A 84 -18.61 0.23 0.51
CA LEU A 84 -17.30 0.05 -0.12
C LEU A 84 -16.36 1.21 0.20
N ARG A 85 -16.86 2.44 0.10
CA ARG A 85 -16.10 3.65 0.44
C ARG A 85 -15.66 3.65 1.90
N SER A 86 -16.54 3.30 2.84
CA SER A 86 -16.18 3.25 4.26
C SER A 86 -15.13 2.17 4.53
N THR A 87 -15.25 1.01 3.87
CA THR A 87 -14.27 -0.07 3.93
C THR A 87 -12.89 0.37 3.43
N TYR A 88 -12.82 1.07 2.30
CA TYR A 88 -11.56 1.59 1.77
C TYR A 88 -10.92 2.62 2.70
N LEU A 89 -11.71 3.51 3.30
CA LEU A 89 -11.19 4.47 4.28
C LEU A 89 -10.67 3.78 5.55
N ALA A 90 -11.34 2.72 6.01
CA ALA A 90 -10.87 1.91 7.13
C ALA A 90 -9.53 1.23 6.80
N GLN A 91 -9.40 0.59 5.63
CA GLN A 91 -8.16 -0.02 5.17
C GLN A 91 -7.02 0.99 5.03
N ALA A 92 -7.28 2.18 4.51
CA ALA A 92 -6.29 3.23 4.42
C ALA A 92 -5.83 3.73 5.81
N THR A 93 -6.72 3.72 6.80
CA THR A 93 -6.40 4.08 8.18
C THR A 93 -5.52 3.01 8.83
N GLU A 94 -5.87 1.74 8.64
CA GLU A 94 -5.10 0.61 9.14
C GLU A 94 -3.69 0.55 8.53
N ALA A 95 -3.57 0.76 7.21
CA ALA A 95 -2.28 0.81 6.54
C ALA A 95 -1.36 1.92 7.10
N ARG A 96 -1.91 3.10 7.44
CA ARG A 96 -1.14 4.18 8.10
C ARG A 96 -0.71 3.79 9.52
N ALA A 97 -1.59 3.16 10.29
CA ALA A 97 -1.26 2.68 11.64
C ALA A 97 -0.15 1.62 11.61
N LEU A 98 -0.18 0.71 10.63
CA LEU A 98 0.88 -0.28 10.42
C LEU A 98 2.21 0.39 10.07
N ALA A 99 2.20 1.39 9.19
CA ALA A 99 3.41 2.15 8.83
C ALA A 99 4.05 2.80 10.07
N GLU A 100 3.24 3.40 10.94
CA GLU A 100 3.72 3.99 12.20
C GLU A 100 4.32 2.95 13.15
N SER A 101 3.64 1.81 13.31
CA SER A 101 4.13 0.68 14.12
C SER A 101 5.46 0.13 13.62
N ILE A 102 5.62 0.02 12.30
CA ILE A 102 6.87 -0.45 11.67
C ILE A 102 8.01 0.54 11.97
N ARG A 103 7.80 1.85 11.83
CA ARG A 103 8.81 2.86 12.19
C ARG A 103 9.17 2.80 13.67
N ALA A 104 8.18 2.63 14.55
CA ALA A 104 8.42 2.48 15.98
C ALA A 104 9.28 1.25 16.30
N THR A 105 9.03 0.14 15.61
CA THR A 105 9.82 -1.10 15.72
C THR A 105 11.24 -0.90 15.21
N GLY A 106 11.42 -0.30 14.03
CA GLY A 106 12.74 0.02 13.50
C GLY A 106 13.57 0.92 14.44
N ARG A 107 12.95 1.94 15.04
CA ARG A 107 13.61 2.79 16.06
C ARG A 107 13.97 2.05 17.35
N ARG A 108 13.26 0.98 17.70
CA ARG A 108 13.59 0.14 18.86
C ARG A 108 14.78 -0.76 18.55
N ILE A 109 14.78 -1.39 17.38
CA ILE A 109 15.87 -2.26 16.91
C ILE A 109 17.18 -1.48 16.84
N LEU A 110 17.19 -0.30 16.20
CA LEU A 110 18.38 0.54 16.10
C LEU A 110 18.91 0.98 17.47
N ARG A 111 18.02 1.25 18.44
CA ARG A 111 18.42 1.57 19.81
C ARG A 111 19.05 0.37 20.52
N THR A 112 18.49 -0.83 20.38
CA THR A 112 19.05 -2.03 20.99
C THR A 112 20.39 -2.42 20.37
N GLU A 113 20.51 -2.34 19.04
CA GLU A 113 21.76 -2.64 18.34
C GLU A 113 22.88 -1.64 18.68
N GLY A 114 22.55 -0.35 18.79
CA GLY A 114 23.52 0.67 19.23
C GLY A 114 24.03 0.44 20.65
N VAL A 115 23.14 0.10 21.59
CA VAL A 115 23.53 -0.23 22.98
C VAL A 115 24.44 -1.45 23.02
N SER A 116 24.13 -2.49 22.24
CA SER A 116 24.98 -3.69 22.17
C SER A 116 26.34 -3.40 21.53
N ALA A 117 26.41 -2.54 20.51
CA ALA A 117 27.68 -2.16 19.88
C ALA A 117 28.60 -1.41 20.87
N ASP A 118 28.05 -0.47 21.63
CA ASP A 118 28.80 0.29 22.64
C ASP A 118 29.31 -0.60 23.80
N GLU A 119 28.51 -1.59 24.22
CA GLU A 119 28.91 -2.56 25.24
C GLU A 119 30.02 -3.51 24.74
N ILE A 120 29.91 -3.98 23.50
CA ILE A 120 30.93 -4.83 22.87
C ILE A 120 32.25 -4.06 22.70
N ASP A 121 32.21 -2.83 22.19
CA ASP A 121 33.42 -2.00 22.03
C ASP A 121 34.08 -1.69 23.37
N ARG A 122 33.29 -1.50 24.44
CA ARG A 122 33.82 -1.32 25.81
C ARG A 122 34.51 -2.59 26.34
N LEU A 123 33.98 -3.78 26.04
CA LEU A 123 34.60 -5.06 26.43
C LEU A 123 35.87 -5.37 25.63
N ILE A 124 35.93 -5.00 24.35
CA ILE A 124 37.12 -5.22 23.49
C ILE A 124 38.29 -4.31 23.89
N ARG A 125 38.01 -3.13 24.47
CA ARG A 125 39.05 -2.16 24.88
C ARG A 125 39.57 -2.35 26.32
N GLN A 126 39.06 -3.33 27.07
CA GLN A 126 39.61 -3.77 28.36
C GLN A 126 40.64 -4.87 28.18
#